data_AF-A0A0M1J9Z2-F1
#
_entry.id   AF-A0A0M1J9Z2-F1
#
_cell.length_a   1.000
_cell.length_b   1.000
_cell.length_c   1.000
_cell.angle_alpha   90.00
_cell.angle_beta   90.00
_cell.angle_gamma   90.00
#
_symmetry.space_group_name_H-M   'P 1'
#
loop_
_entity.id
_entity.type
_entity.pdbx_description
1 polymer ?
#
loop_
_entity_poly.entity_id
_entity_poly.type
_entity_poly.pdbx_seq_one_letter_code
_entity_poly.pdbx_strand_id
1 'polypeptide(L)'
;KEEFVKDFVFPMFRANALYEGEYLLGTSIARPLIAKRMVEIAIATGADAVAHGATGKGNDQVRFELGAYAFKPNISIIAPWREWDLLSREKLLQYAKAHDIPIAMKHLSGQAPYSMDANLLHISYEGNELENPWTEPDPTMWRWTVDPEQAPEQPVYVEITFQHGDPVAIDGQELSPANLLARLNTIGGAHGIGRADIVENRYVGMKSRGCYETPGGTMLLKAHRAMESLTLDREAAHLKDELLPKYAALIYNGYWFAPERYMLQAAIDQTQAVVNGVVRLKLYKGNVQVVGRKSESNSLFDPAIVTFEDDAGAYNQGDASGFIRLNALRLRVAAVLQQTVPR
;
A
#
# COMPACT_ATOMS: atom_id res chain seq x y z
N LYS A 1 7.92 -15.45 -2.13
CA LYS A 1 7.48 -14.69 -0.93
C LYS A 1 8.52 -13.65 -0.55
N GLU A 2 9.78 -14.02 -0.34
CA GLU A 2 10.86 -13.05 -0.05
C GLU A 2 11.01 -11.98 -1.14
N GLU A 3 11.15 -12.38 -2.41
CA GLU A 3 11.22 -11.43 -3.55
C GLU A 3 10.02 -10.48 -3.58
N PHE A 4 8.81 -10.98 -3.32
CA PHE A 4 7.60 -10.14 -3.30
C PHE A 4 7.71 -9.04 -2.24
N VAL A 5 8.11 -9.38 -1.02
CA VAL A 5 8.17 -8.38 0.04
C VAL A 5 9.35 -7.45 -0.15
N LYS A 6 10.53 -8.00 -0.41
CA LYS A 6 11.78 -7.24 -0.55
C LYS A 6 11.77 -6.32 -1.76
N ASP A 7 11.35 -6.82 -2.92
CA ASP A 7 11.59 -6.12 -4.20
C ASP A 7 10.32 -5.43 -4.74
N PHE A 8 9.16 -5.61 -4.10
CA PHE A 8 7.90 -4.96 -4.51
C PHE A 8 7.20 -4.24 -3.36
N VAL A 9 6.93 -4.93 -2.25
CA VAL A 9 6.25 -4.31 -1.09
C VAL A 9 7.11 -3.23 -0.47
N PHE A 10 8.34 -3.52 -0.04
CA PHE A 10 9.22 -2.55 0.61
C PHE A 10 9.49 -1.30 -0.24
N PRO A 11 9.82 -1.39 -1.55
CA PRO A 11 9.94 -0.22 -2.42
C PRO A 11 8.67 0.65 -2.48
N MET A 12 7.49 0.02 -2.49
CA MET A 12 6.21 0.72 -2.42
C MET A 12 5.98 1.41 -1.07
N PHE A 13 6.38 0.78 0.03
CA PHE A 13 6.26 1.35 1.38
C PHE A 13 7.27 2.46 1.66
N ARG A 14 8.49 2.38 1.10
CA ARG A 14 9.45 3.49 1.07
C ARG A 14 8.82 4.73 0.43
N ALA A 15 7.95 4.56 -0.56
CA ALA A 15 7.18 5.65 -1.18
C ALA A 15 5.98 6.15 -0.36
N ASN A 16 5.62 5.48 0.74
CA ASN A 16 4.35 5.64 1.46
C ASN A 16 3.12 5.44 0.55
N ALA A 17 3.20 4.60 -0.49
CA ALA A 17 2.17 4.54 -1.53
C ALA A 17 0.79 4.16 -0.97
N LEU A 18 -0.20 5.00 -1.28
CA LEU A 18 -1.58 4.84 -0.83
C LEU A 18 -2.50 5.37 -1.92
N TYR A 19 -3.30 4.49 -2.52
CA TYR A 19 -4.18 4.85 -3.62
C TYR A 19 -5.47 5.47 -3.10
N GLU A 20 -5.83 6.65 -3.64
CA GLU A 20 -7.00 7.44 -3.23
C GLU A 20 -7.09 7.70 -1.72
N GLY A 21 -5.93 7.73 -1.03
CA GLY A 21 -5.84 8.00 0.40
C GLY A 21 -6.19 6.84 1.33
N GLU A 22 -6.55 5.66 0.80
CA GLU A 22 -7.02 4.53 1.62
C GLU A 22 -6.43 3.17 1.22
N TYR A 23 -6.24 2.89 -0.08
CA TYR A 23 -5.90 1.55 -0.55
C TYR A 23 -4.38 1.28 -0.59
N LEU A 24 -3.93 0.25 0.14
CA LEU A 24 -2.53 -0.19 0.22
C LEU A 24 -2.06 -1.09 -0.94
N LEU A 25 -2.79 -1.08 -2.07
CA LEU A 25 -2.35 -1.64 -3.35
C LEU A 25 -2.03 -3.15 -3.35
N GLY A 26 -2.49 -3.92 -2.37
CA GLY A 26 -2.03 -5.29 -2.15
C GLY A 26 -2.23 -6.25 -3.32
N THR A 27 -3.33 -6.14 -4.07
CA THR A 27 -3.58 -6.93 -5.29
C THR A 27 -2.69 -6.41 -6.40
N SER A 28 -2.69 -5.09 -6.59
CA SER A 28 -1.97 -4.38 -7.65
C SER A 28 -0.47 -4.69 -7.65
N ILE A 29 0.17 -4.65 -6.49
CA ILE A 29 1.63 -4.83 -6.34
C ILE A 29 2.09 -6.27 -6.53
N ALA A 30 1.21 -7.25 -6.35
CA ALA A 30 1.55 -8.66 -6.60
C ALA A 30 1.64 -9.00 -8.10
N ARG A 31 0.84 -8.34 -8.93
CA ARG A 31 0.71 -8.65 -10.36
C ARG A 31 1.99 -8.51 -11.17
N PRO A 32 2.81 -7.46 -11.01
CA PRO A 32 4.04 -7.35 -11.78
C PRO A 32 5.03 -8.49 -11.50
N LEU A 33 5.12 -8.99 -10.26
CA LEU A 33 5.96 -10.16 -9.96
C LEU A 33 5.41 -11.43 -10.62
N ILE A 34 4.10 -11.65 -10.56
CA ILE A 34 3.48 -12.82 -11.19
C ILE A 34 3.69 -12.77 -12.71
N ALA A 35 3.45 -11.61 -13.35
CA ALA A 35 3.67 -11.42 -14.78
C ALA A 35 5.13 -11.67 -15.18
N LYS A 36 6.10 -11.12 -14.42
CA LYS A 36 7.53 -11.40 -14.59
C LYS A 36 7.81 -12.90 -14.58
N ARG A 37 7.35 -13.60 -13.54
CA ARG A 37 7.57 -15.05 -13.39
C ARG A 37 6.89 -15.87 -14.49
N MET A 38 5.69 -15.48 -14.93
CA MET A 38 5.00 -16.12 -16.05
C MET A 38 5.83 -16.05 -17.34
N VAL A 39 6.38 -14.87 -17.66
CA VAL A 39 7.21 -14.70 -18.86
C VAL A 39 8.55 -15.42 -18.74
N GLU A 40 9.21 -15.38 -17.58
CA GLU A 40 10.45 -16.12 -17.34
C GLU A 40 10.26 -17.62 -17.54
N ILE A 41 9.15 -18.18 -17.06
CA ILE A 41 8.80 -19.59 -17.29
C ILE A 41 8.51 -19.83 -18.77
N ALA A 42 7.75 -18.97 -19.43
CA ALA A 42 7.47 -19.12 -20.86
C ALA A 42 8.75 -19.12 -21.71
N ILE A 43 9.74 -18.28 -21.37
CA ILE A 43 11.05 -18.30 -22.02
C ILE A 43 11.78 -19.62 -21.72
N ALA A 44 11.82 -20.04 -20.46
CA ALA A 44 12.54 -21.25 -20.05
C ALA A 44 11.95 -22.53 -20.66
N THR A 45 10.65 -22.58 -20.92
CA THR A 45 9.95 -23.73 -21.51
C THR A 45 9.80 -23.63 -23.03
N GLY A 46 10.20 -22.52 -23.64
CA GLY A 46 10.00 -22.28 -25.07
C GLY A 46 8.55 -22.05 -25.46
N ALA A 47 7.70 -21.60 -24.53
CA ALA A 47 6.31 -21.27 -24.81
C ALA A 47 6.17 -19.94 -25.57
N ASP A 48 5.28 -19.93 -26.55
CA ASP A 48 4.95 -18.76 -27.37
C ASP A 48 3.89 -17.85 -26.72
N ALA A 49 3.16 -18.38 -25.73
CA ALA A 49 2.03 -17.70 -25.11
C ALA A 49 2.01 -17.84 -23.58
N VAL A 50 1.32 -16.89 -22.94
CA VAL A 50 0.87 -16.98 -21.54
C VAL A 50 -0.64 -16.75 -21.47
N ALA A 51 -1.29 -17.33 -20.47
CA ALA A 51 -2.73 -17.18 -20.28
C ALA A 51 -3.04 -16.64 -18.88
N HIS A 52 -4.12 -15.84 -18.76
CA HIS A 52 -4.62 -15.38 -17.47
C HIS A 52 -6.15 -15.42 -17.37
N GLY A 53 -6.67 -15.61 -16.16
CA GLY A 53 -8.11 -15.66 -15.87
C GLY A 53 -8.76 -14.33 -15.48
N ALA A 54 -8.06 -13.20 -15.60
CA ALA A 54 -8.63 -11.89 -15.27
C ALA A 54 -9.83 -11.53 -16.18
N THR A 55 -10.87 -10.92 -15.61
CA THR A 55 -12.07 -10.50 -16.36
C THR A 55 -11.82 -9.21 -17.15
N GLY A 56 -12.64 -8.98 -18.18
CA GLY A 56 -12.59 -7.77 -19.01
C GLY A 56 -12.99 -6.46 -18.29
N LYS A 57 -13.45 -6.53 -17.03
CA LYS A 57 -13.88 -5.36 -16.23
C LYS A 57 -12.89 -5.01 -15.09
N GLY A 58 -11.89 -5.86 -14.87
CA GLY A 58 -10.91 -5.69 -13.80
C GLY A 58 -9.66 -4.96 -14.25
N ASN A 59 -8.92 -4.39 -13.29
CA ASN A 59 -7.61 -3.79 -13.55
C ASN A 59 -6.52 -4.86 -13.80
N ASP A 60 -6.70 -6.08 -13.29
CA ASP A 60 -5.68 -7.12 -13.34
C ASP A 60 -5.32 -7.56 -14.76
N GLN A 61 -6.24 -7.52 -15.71
CA GLN A 61 -5.93 -7.78 -17.12
C GLN A 61 -4.83 -6.82 -17.63
N VAL A 62 -4.96 -5.53 -17.30
CA VAL A 62 -4.01 -4.49 -17.70
C VAL A 62 -2.66 -4.76 -17.04
N ARG A 63 -2.66 -5.07 -15.74
CA ARG A 63 -1.43 -5.29 -14.96
C ARG A 63 -0.65 -6.52 -15.45
N PHE A 64 -1.34 -7.63 -15.74
CA PHE A 64 -0.71 -8.83 -16.26
C PHE A 64 -0.11 -8.60 -17.65
N GLU A 65 -0.86 -7.98 -18.54
CA GLU A 65 -0.44 -7.80 -19.93
C GLU A 65 0.68 -6.75 -20.07
N LEU A 66 0.56 -5.59 -19.43
CA LEU A 66 1.63 -4.60 -19.40
C LEU A 66 2.92 -5.20 -18.82
N GLY A 67 2.79 -5.98 -17.73
CA GLY A 67 3.90 -6.71 -17.15
C GLY A 67 4.51 -7.72 -18.13
N ALA A 68 3.69 -8.50 -18.83
CA ALA A 68 4.18 -9.50 -19.77
C ALA A 68 4.91 -8.85 -20.96
N TYR A 69 4.32 -7.80 -21.56
CA TYR A 69 4.92 -7.08 -22.68
C TYR A 69 6.22 -6.36 -22.29
N ALA A 70 6.38 -5.94 -21.03
CA ALA A 70 7.63 -5.36 -20.55
C ALA A 70 8.82 -6.34 -20.58
N PHE A 71 8.58 -7.66 -20.47
CA PHE A 71 9.64 -8.68 -20.48
C PHE A 71 9.76 -9.44 -21.80
N LYS A 72 8.65 -9.65 -22.52
CA LYS A 72 8.64 -10.31 -23.83
C LYS A 72 7.60 -9.61 -24.73
N PRO A 73 7.98 -8.55 -25.47
CA PRO A 73 7.05 -7.71 -26.22
C PRO A 73 6.17 -8.45 -27.23
N ASN A 74 6.69 -9.54 -27.80
CA ASN A 74 6.00 -10.35 -28.81
C ASN A 74 5.34 -11.62 -28.24
N ILE A 75 5.17 -11.73 -26.91
CA ILE A 75 4.48 -12.87 -26.31
C ILE A 75 2.99 -12.82 -26.64
N SER A 76 2.42 -13.94 -27.04
CA SER A 76 0.97 -14.04 -27.23
C SER A 76 0.27 -14.11 -25.88
N ILE A 77 -0.76 -13.30 -25.68
CA ILE A 77 -1.62 -13.36 -24.49
C ILE A 77 -2.91 -14.08 -24.86
N ILE A 78 -3.27 -15.08 -24.06
CA ILE A 78 -4.57 -15.76 -24.13
C ILE A 78 -5.40 -15.30 -22.93
N ALA A 79 -6.48 -14.55 -23.18
CA ALA A 79 -7.39 -14.06 -22.16
C ALA A 79 -8.80 -14.62 -22.39
N PRO A 80 -9.12 -15.83 -21.87
CA PRO A 80 -10.39 -16.52 -22.15
C PRO A 80 -11.64 -15.68 -21.88
N TRP A 81 -11.63 -14.84 -20.85
CA TRP A 81 -12.74 -13.94 -20.52
C TRP A 81 -13.03 -12.85 -21.56
N ARG A 82 -12.13 -12.63 -22.52
CA ARG A 82 -12.33 -11.69 -23.63
C ARG A 82 -12.51 -12.39 -24.98
N GLU A 83 -11.98 -13.61 -25.11
CA GLU A 83 -11.92 -14.33 -26.37
C GLU A 83 -12.97 -15.42 -26.50
N TRP A 84 -13.40 -16.04 -25.39
CA TRP A 84 -14.27 -17.22 -25.39
C TRP A 84 -15.69 -16.86 -24.94
N ASP A 85 -16.67 -17.68 -25.33
CA ASP A 85 -18.06 -17.57 -24.87
C ASP A 85 -18.29 -18.22 -23.49
N LEU A 86 -17.35 -18.06 -22.56
CA LEU A 86 -17.44 -18.54 -21.17
C LEU A 86 -17.49 -17.36 -20.19
N LEU A 87 -18.40 -16.42 -20.47
CA LEU A 87 -18.47 -15.11 -19.82
C LEU A 87 -19.30 -15.09 -18.52
N SER A 88 -19.61 -16.23 -17.93
CA SER A 88 -20.30 -16.29 -16.65
C SER A 88 -19.90 -17.51 -15.84
N ARG A 89 -20.03 -17.42 -14.51
CA ARG A 89 -19.83 -18.55 -13.61
C ARG A 89 -20.75 -19.72 -13.96
N GLU A 90 -21.99 -19.44 -14.33
CA GLU A 90 -22.95 -20.47 -14.74
C GLU A 90 -22.45 -21.22 -15.98
N LYS A 91 -22.01 -20.52 -17.02
CA LYS A 91 -21.43 -21.15 -18.23
C LYS A 91 -20.19 -21.97 -17.88
N LEU A 92 -19.33 -21.49 -16.98
CA LEU A 92 -18.15 -22.23 -16.50
C LEU A 92 -18.53 -23.53 -15.76
N LEU A 93 -19.58 -23.50 -14.93
CA LEU A 93 -20.10 -24.69 -14.23
C LEU A 93 -20.70 -25.71 -15.22
N GLN A 94 -21.45 -25.23 -16.22
CA GLN A 94 -22.00 -26.08 -17.27
C GLN A 94 -20.89 -26.71 -18.12
N TYR A 95 -19.88 -25.93 -18.51
CA TYR A 95 -18.70 -26.42 -19.23
C TYR A 95 -17.97 -27.49 -18.42
N ALA A 96 -17.68 -27.23 -17.15
CA ALA A 96 -17.03 -28.21 -16.28
C ALA A 96 -17.83 -29.50 -16.15
N LYS A 97 -19.16 -29.40 -16.00
CA LYS A 97 -20.05 -30.58 -15.95
C LYS A 97 -20.07 -31.35 -17.28
N ALA A 98 -20.11 -30.65 -18.42
CA ALA A 98 -20.14 -31.27 -19.73
C ALA A 98 -18.82 -31.97 -20.10
N HIS A 99 -17.71 -31.57 -19.48
CA HIS A 99 -16.37 -32.10 -19.73
C HIS A 99 -15.79 -32.90 -18.55
N ASP A 100 -16.63 -33.30 -17.59
CA ASP A 100 -16.22 -34.07 -16.40
C ASP A 100 -15.02 -33.46 -15.64
N ILE A 101 -14.92 -32.13 -15.63
CA ILE A 101 -13.87 -31.41 -14.91
C ILE A 101 -14.24 -31.39 -13.42
N PRO A 102 -13.44 -32.00 -12.53
CA PRO A 102 -13.75 -32.04 -11.11
C PRO A 102 -13.61 -30.64 -10.52
N ILE A 103 -14.74 -30.06 -10.12
CA ILE A 103 -14.74 -28.83 -9.31
C ILE A 103 -14.80 -29.26 -7.86
N ALA A 104 -13.84 -28.80 -7.06
CA ALA A 104 -13.88 -28.95 -5.61
C ALA A 104 -15.08 -28.15 -5.06
N MET A 105 -16.26 -28.78 -5.05
CA MET A 105 -17.50 -28.21 -4.54
C MET A 105 -17.47 -28.23 -3.01
N LYS A 106 -16.55 -27.46 -2.40
CA LYS A 106 -16.71 -27.06 -1.01
C LYS A 106 -17.87 -26.06 -1.00
N HIS A 107 -19.04 -26.55 -0.58
CA HIS A 107 -20.28 -25.82 -0.29
C HIS A 107 -21.23 -25.56 -1.49
N LEU A 108 -22.00 -26.60 -1.86
CA LEU A 108 -23.36 -26.44 -2.42
C LEU A 108 -24.40 -26.54 -1.29
N SER A 109 -24.23 -25.71 -0.28
CA SER A 109 -25.27 -25.34 0.70
C SER A 109 -25.06 -23.90 1.18
N GLY A 110 -24.63 -23.03 0.26
CA GLY A 110 -24.21 -21.65 0.52
C GLY A 110 -23.12 -21.27 -0.46
N GLN A 111 -23.42 -20.38 -1.40
CA GLN A 111 -22.44 -19.80 -2.31
C GLN A 111 -21.26 -19.25 -1.49
N ALA A 112 -20.01 -19.38 -1.97
CA ALA A 112 -18.94 -18.55 -1.41
C ALA A 112 -19.33 -17.09 -1.67
N PRO A 113 -19.64 -16.29 -0.64
CA PRO A 113 -20.40 -15.06 -0.82
C PRO A 113 -19.59 -13.92 -1.44
N TYR A 114 -18.28 -14.09 -1.70
CA TYR A 114 -17.42 -13.05 -2.26
C TYR A 114 -16.35 -13.63 -3.19
N SER A 115 -15.94 -12.82 -4.18
CA SER A 115 -14.67 -13.01 -4.87
C SER A 115 -13.54 -12.56 -3.96
N MET A 116 -12.51 -13.38 -3.80
CA MET A 116 -11.38 -13.11 -2.91
C MET A 116 -10.05 -13.22 -3.64
N ASP A 117 -9.14 -12.30 -3.33
CA ASP A 117 -7.75 -12.38 -3.76
C ASP A 117 -6.83 -12.15 -2.56
N ALA A 118 -5.96 -13.11 -2.28
CA ALA A 118 -5.09 -13.09 -1.11
C ALA A 118 -3.63 -13.31 -1.51
N ASN A 119 -2.75 -12.52 -0.93
CA ASN A 119 -1.31 -12.69 -0.99
C ASN A 119 -0.70 -12.34 0.37
N LEU A 120 0.63 -12.25 0.48
CA LEU A 120 1.26 -12.02 1.79
C LEU A 120 1.00 -10.62 2.37
N LEU A 121 0.67 -9.62 1.54
CA LEU A 121 0.40 -8.26 2.00
C LEU A 121 -1.05 -8.10 2.46
N HIS A 122 -2.01 -8.66 1.73
CA HIS A 122 -3.43 -8.44 2.00
C HIS A 122 -4.35 -9.58 1.57
N ILE A 123 -5.62 -9.45 1.93
CA ILE A 123 -6.74 -10.11 1.25
C ILE A 123 -7.79 -9.05 0.84
N SER A 124 -8.35 -9.18 -0.36
CA SER A 124 -9.44 -8.34 -0.86
C SER A 124 -10.73 -9.14 -1.06
N TYR A 125 -11.85 -8.44 -0.99
CA TYR A 125 -13.21 -8.95 -1.15
C TYR A 125 -14.02 -8.05 -2.09
N GLU A 126 -14.70 -8.66 -3.05
CA GLU A 126 -15.59 -7.96 -3.98
C GLU A 126 -16.77 -8.84 -4.42
N GLY A 127 -17.80 -8.18 -4.96
CA GLY A 127 -18.98 -8.83 -5.55
C GLY A 127 -20.10 -9.14 -4.56
N ASN A 128 -21.22 -9.62 -5.10
CA ASN A 128 -22.45 -9.97 -4.36
C ASN A 128 -22.96 -8.80 -3.50
N GLU A 129 -23.19 -8.99 -2.19
CA GLU A 129 -23.78 -7.96 -1.34
C GLU A 129 -22.94 -6.66 -1.23
N LEU A 130 -21.62 -6.75 -1.45
CA LEU A 130 -20.74 -5.58 -1.49
C LEU A 130 -21.01 -4.67 -2.69
N GLU A 131 -21.70 -5.15 -3.74
CA GLU A 131 -22.04 -4.31 -4.90
C GLU A 131 -23.02 -3.18 -4.53
N ASN A 132 -23.78 -3.33 -3.44
CA ASN A 132 -24.54 -2.24 -2.85
C ASN A 132 -23.68 -1.52 -1.79
N PRO A 133 -23.19 -0.28 -2.04
CA PRO A 133 -22.35 0.44 -1.08
C PRO A 133 -23.08 0.85 0.21
N TRP A 134 -24.41 0.66 0.29
CA TRP A 134 -25.19 0.89 1.51
C TRP A 134 -25.30 -0.35 2.41
N THR A 135 -24.88 -1.52 1.94
CA THR A 135 -24.88 -2.76 2.73
C THR A 135 -23.59 -2.86 3.54
N GLU A 136 -23.67 -2.97 4.87
CA GLU A 136 -22.51 -3.22 5.72
C GLU A 136 -21.89 -4.60 5.42
N PRO A 137 -20.55 -4.75 5.39
CA PRO A 137 -19.94 -6.04 5.12
C PRO A 137 -20.26 -7.09 6.20
N ASP A 138 -20.68 -8.30 5.80
CA ASP A 138 -20.90 -9.42 6.73
C ASP A 138 -19.65 -9.66 7.61
N PRO A 139 -19.77 -9.68 8.96
CA PRO A 139 -18.64 -9.94 9.86
C PRO A 139 -17.88 -11.25 9.59
N THR A 140 -18.54 -12.25 9.02
CA THR A 140 -17.95 -13.55 8.64
C THR A 140 -17.12 -13.50 7.36
N MET A 141 -17.17 -12.39 6.62
CA MET A 141 -16.35 -12.15 5.44
C MET A 141 -14.86 -12.03 5.79
N TRP A 142 -14.55 -11.31 6.87
CA TRP A 142 -13.19 -11.01 7.30
C TRP A 142 -12.48 -12.28 7.78
N ARG A 143 -11.32 -12.60 7.18
CA ARG A 143 -10.61 -13.86 7.42
C ARG A 143 -9.30 -13.70 8.17
N TRP A 144 -8.68 -12.53 8.05
CA TRP A 144 -7.33 -12.29 8.57
C TRP A 144 -7.34 -11.55 9.89
N THR A 145 -8.35 -10.71 10.10
CA THR A 145 -8.47 -9.81 11.24
C THR A 145 -9.64 -10.22 12.11
N VAL A 146 -9.42 -10.27 13.42
CA VAL A 146 -10.53 -10.37 14.38
C VAL A 146 -11.37 -9.10 14.29
N ASP A 147 -12.64 -9.19 14.67
CA ASP A 147 -13.44 -7.99 14.80
C ASP A 147 -12.80 -7.02 15.82
N PRO A 148 -12.61 -5.73 15.50
CA PRO A 148 -12.09 -4.75 16.45
C PRO A 148 -12.81 -4.75 17.81
N GLU A 149 -14.11 -5.03 17.85
CA GLU A 149 -14.88 -5.11 19.10
C GLU A 149 -14.48 -6.35 19.93
N GLN A 150 -14.11 -7.45 19.27
CA GLN A 150 -13.70 -8.72 19.86
C GLN A 150 -12.17 -8.85 20.04
N ALA A 151 -11.40 -7.86 19.59
CA ALA A 151 -9.96 -7.82 19.79
C ALA A 151 -9.60 -7.74 21.29
N PRO A 152 -8.39 -8.18 21.69
CA PRO A 152 -7.96 -8.20 23.09
C PRO A 152 -8.19 -6.87 23.83
N GLU A 153 -8.67 -6.97 25.06
CA GLU A 153 -8.94 -5.81 25.95
C GLU A 153 -7.66 -5.10 26.43
N GLN A 154 -6.50 -5.75 26.32
CA GLN A 154 -5.21 -5.15 26.66
C GLN A 154 -4.47 -4.71 25.39
N PRO A 155 -3.97 -3.47 25.33
CA PRO A 155 -3.16 -3.03 24.21
C PRO A 155 -1.82 -3.78 24.19
N VAL A 156 -1.30 -4.01 22.99
CA VAL A 156 0.07 -4.54 22.81
C VAL A 156 0.98 -3.46 22.26
N TYR A 157 2.24 -3.50 22.67
CA TYR A 157 3.29 -2.64 22.15
C TYR A 157 4.18 -3.43 21.21
N VAL A 158 4.56 -2.83 20.09
CA VAL A 158 5.43 -3.44 19.09
C VAL A 158 6.49 -2.43 18.69
N GLU A 159 7.75 -2.80 18.75
CA GLU A 159 8.86 -2.01 18.22
C GLU A 159 9.27 -2.52 16.84
N ILE A 160 9.31 -1.63 15.85
CA ILE A 160 9.75 -1.93 14.49
C ILE A 160 11.05 -1.18 14.24
N THR A 161 12.11 -1.92 13.92
CA THR A 161 13.44 -1.36 13.59
C THR A 161 13.54 -1.17 12.09
N PHE A 162 14.00 0.00 11.67
CA PHE A 162 14.22 0.38 10.28
C PHE A 162 15.70 0.57 9.98
N GLN A 163 16.09 0.12 8.80
CA GLN A 163 17.40 0.40 8.20
C GLN A 163 17.19 0.78 6.74
N HIS A 164 17.68 1.96 6.37
CA HIS A 164 17.54 2.52 5.03
C HIS A 164 16.10 2.48 4.48
N GLY A 165 15.11 2.82 5.34
CA GLY A 165 13.69 2.82 5.00
C GLY A 165 12.99 1.46 5.10
N ASP A 166 13.73 0.35 5.11
CA ASP A 166 13.15 -0.98 5.19
C ASP A 166 13.06 -1.47 6.65
N PRO A 167 11.96 -2.10 7.06
CA PRO A 167 11.87 -2.73 8.37
C PRO A 167 12.74 -4.00 8.38
N VAL A 168 13.55 -4.17 9.43
CA VAL A 168 14.52 -5.29 9.55
C VAL A 168 14.30 -6.14 10.81
N ALA A 169 13.66 -5.60 11.85
CA ALA A 169 13.39 -6.33 13.08
C ALA A 169 12.07 -5.93 13.75
N ILE A 170 11.50 -6.85 14.51
CA ILE A 170 10.33 -6.64 15.38
C ILE A 170 10.73 -7.01 16.81
N ASP A 171 10.52 -6.10 17.77
CA ASP A 171 10.86 -6.28 19.18
C ASP A 171 12.32 -6.75 19.40
N GLY A 172 13.23 -6.19 18.58
CA GLY A 172 14.67 -6.51 18.60
C GLY A 172 15.06 -7.82 17.90
N GLN A 173 14.10 -8.59 17.38
CA GLN A 173 14.38 -9.81 16.63
C GLN A 173 14.45 -9.52 15.13
N GLU A 174 15.62 -9.74 14.52
CA GLU A 174 15.80 -9.65 13.06
C GLU A 174 14.99 -10.73 12.33
N LEU A 175 14.37 -10.35 11.23
CA LEU A 175 13.53 -11.23 10.42
C LEU A 175 13.79 -10.97 8.93
N SER A 176 13.67 -12.01 8.11
CA SER A 176 13.62 -11.83 6.66
C SER A 176 12.37 -11.05 6.25
N PRO A 177 12.39 -10.31 5.13
CA PRO A 177 11.26 -9.48 4.70
C PRO A 177 9.90 -10.19 4.74
N ALA A 178 9.81 -11.42 4.22
CA ALA A 178 8.54 -12.15 4.24
C ALA A 178 8.09 -12.57 5.63
N ASN A 179 9.02 -12.99 6.49
CA ASN A 179 8.71 -13.37 7.87
C ASN A 179 8.33 -12.15 8.73
N LEU A 180 8.94 -11.00 8.46
CA LEU A 180 8.61 -9.73 9.11
C LEU A 180 7.17 -9.33 8.78
N LEU A 181 6.81 -9.28 7.50
CA LEU A 181 5.44 -8.94 7.10
C LEU A 181 4.42 -9.96 7.61
N ALA A 182 4.73 -11.25 7.55
CA ALA A 182 3.89 -12.31 8.11
C ALA A 182 3.65 -12.12 9.62
N ARG A 183 4.70 -11.80 10.38
CA ARG A 183 4.61 -11.57 11.82
C ARG A 183 3.76 -10.35 12.14
N LEU A 184 3.91 -9.25 11.39
CA LEU A 184 3.06 -8.07 11.53
C LEU A 184 1.60 -8.37 11.16
N ASN A 185 1.34 -9.20 10.14
CA ASN A 185 -0.02 -9.63 9.83
C ASN A 185 -0.63 -10.43 10.98
N THR A 186 0.12 -11.35 11.61
CA THR A 186 -0.37 -12.10 12.77
C THR A 186 -0.70 -11.18 13.93
N ILE A 187 0.21 -10.27 14.29
CA ILE A 187 0.00 -9.34 15.41
C ILE A 187 -1.15 -8.37 15.10
N GLY A 188 -1.13 -7.72 13.94
CA GLY A 188 -2.16 -6.77 13.54
C GLY A 188 -3.53 -7.43 13.38
N GLY A 189 -3.58 -8.62 12.79
CA GLY A 189 -4.79 -9.41 12.62
C GLY A 189 -5.45 -9.77 13.95
N ALA A 190 -4.65 -10.17 14.96
CA ALA A 190 -5.15 -10.46 16.31
C ALA A 190 -5.73 -9.23 17.03
N HIS A 191 -5.41 -8.02 16.56
CA HIS A 191 -5.92 -6.76 17.11
C HIS A 191 -6.90 -6.03 16.18
N GLY A 192 -7.40 -6.69 15.12
CA GLY A 192 -8.41 -6.13 14.21
C GLY A 192 -7.91 -5.02 13.29
N ILE A 193 -6.60 -4.91 13.09
CA ILE A 193 -5.99 -3.80 12.34
C ILE A 193 -6.11 -4.01 10.83
N GLY A 194 -6.36 -2.91 10.11
CA GLY A 194 -6.16 -2.85 8.65
C GLY A 194 -7.35 -3.34 7.83
N ARG A 195 -8.55 -3.34 8.39
CA ARG A 195 -9.80 -3.40 7.62
C ARG A 195 -10.03 -2.07 6.91
N ALA A 196 -10.30 -2.10 5.61
CA ALA A 196 -10.72 -0.95 4.84
C ALA A 196 -11.93 -1.34 3.96
N ASP A 197 -12.88 -0.42 3.82
CA ASP A 197 -14.04 -0.53 2.93
C ASP A 197 -14.12 0.76 2.13
N ILE A 198 -13.92 0.67 0.82
CA ILE A 198 -13.77 1.84 -0.05
C ILE A 198 -14.55 1.67 -1.34
N VAL A 199 -14.90 2.81 -1.94
CA VAL A 199 -15.31 2.91 -3.34
C VAL A 199 -14.14 3.53 -4.11
N GLU A 200 -13.47 2.70 -4.91
CA GLU A 200 -12.28 3.09 -5.67
C GLU A 200 -12.59 3.36 -7.14
N ASN A 201 -11.73 4.12 -7.81
CA ASN A 201 -11.81 4.42 -9.24
C ASN A 201 -10.94 3.46 -10.05
N ARG A 202 -11.55 2.50 -10.76
CA ARG A 202 -10.79 1.58 -11.62
C ARG A 202 -10.16 2.33 -12.80
N TYR A 203 -9.02 1.85 -13.26
CA TYR A 203 -8.32 2.42 -14.40
C TYR A 203 -9.16 2.35 -15.69
N VAL A 204 -10.00 1.32 -15.79
CA VAL A 204 -10.96 1.14 -16.89
C VAL A 204 -12.19 2.06 -16.83
N GLY A 205 -12.23 3.02 -15.89
CA GLY A 205 -13.20 4.13 -15.85
C GLY A 205 -14.46 3.89 -15.01
N MET A 206 -14.59 2.73 -14.36
CA MET A 206 -15.74 2.41 -13.48
C MET A 206 -15.36 2.51 -12.00
N LYS A 207 -16.33 2.85 -11.16
CA LYS A 207 -16.18 2.71 -9.70
C LYS A 207 -16.42 1.26 -9.28
N SER A 208 -15.74 0.84 -8.23
CA SER A 208 -15.94 -0.45 -7.59
C SER A 208 -15.86 -0.28 -6.10
N ARG A 209 -16.75 -0.94 -5.36
CA ARG A 209 -16.54 -1.12 -3.93
C ARG A 209 -15.62 -2.32 -3.71
N GLY A 210 -14.68 -2.18 -2.78
CA GLY A 210 -13.77 -3.25 -2.37
C GLY A 210 -13.53 -3.18 -0.88
N CYS A 211 -13.54 -4.34 -0.24
CA CYS A 211 -13.16 -4.50 1.17
C CYS A 211 -11.80 -5.17 1.24
N TYR A 212 -10.95 -4.74 2.18
CA TYR A 212 -9.55 -5.16 2.26
C TYR A 212 -9.12 -5.43 3.69
N GLU A 213 -8.29 -6.45 3.91
CA GLU A 213 -7.56 -6.66 5.16
C GLU A 213 -6.05 -6.60 4.87
N THR A 214 -5.38 -5.56 5.36
CA THR A 214 -3.93 -5.34 5.17
C THR A 214 -3.22 -5.10 6.51
N PRO A 215 -3.33 -5.99 7.52
CA PRO A 215 -2.92 -5.72 8.90
C PRO A 215 -1.47 -5.26 9.04
N GLY A 216 -0.52 -6.04 8.52
CA GLY A 216 0.90 -5.71 8.60
C GLY A 216 1.27 -4.48 7.79
N GLY A 217 0.66 -4.30 6.61
CA GLY A 217 0.85 -3.10 5.79
C GLY A 217 0.36 -1.83 6.49
N THR A 218 -0.81 -1.85 7.12
CA THR A 218 -1.33 -0.69 7.88
C THR A 218 -0.38 -0.29 9.00
N MET A 219 0.18 -1.27 9.73
CA MET A 219 1.20 -1.02 10.75
C MET A 219 2.49 -0.44 10.15
N LEU A 220 2.98 -1.02 9.06
CA LEU A 220 4.20 -0.58 8.40
C LEU A 220 4.10 0.84 7.86
N LEU A 221 2.99 1.21 7.20
CA LEU A 221 2.81 2.57 6.68
C LEU A 221 2.88 3.60 7.81
N LYS A 222 2.19 3.31 8.92
CA LYS A 222 2.16 4.20 10.09
C LYS A 222 3.53 4.31 10.75
N ALA A 223 4.26 3.20 10.88
CA ALA A 223 5.60 3.18 11.45
C ALA A 223 6.62 3.91 10.56
N HIS A 224 6.62 3.59 9.26
CA HIS A 224 7.56 4.16 8.28
C HIS A 224 7.45 5.68 8.19
N ARG A 225 6.24 6.23 7.97
CA ARG A 225 6.00 7.70 7.95
C ARG A 225 6.51 8.38 9.22
N ALA A 226 6.41 7.68 10.34
CA ALA A 226 6.72 8.23 11.64
C ALA A 226 8.21 8.01 12.01
N MET A 227 8.94 7.18 11.26
CA MET A 227 10.41 7.17 11.24
C MET A 227 10.94 8.32 10.37
N GLU A 228 10.34 8.52 9.20
CA GLU A 228 10.65 9.62 8.29
C GLU A 228 10.44 10.99 8.94
N SER A 229 9.36 11.17 9.72
CA SER A 229 9.11 12.43 10.43
C SER A 229 10.20 12.84 11.44
N LEU A 230 11.06 11.89 11.84
CA LEU A 230 12.19 12.15 12.74
C LEU A 230 13.49 12.41 11.97
N THR A 231 13.61 11.87 10.76
CA THR A 231 14.89 11.69 10.06
C THR A 231 15.00 12.46 8.75
N LEU A 232 13.88 12.82 8.11
CA LEU A 232 13.88 13.59 6.88
C LEU A 232 13.82 15.09 7.16
N ASP A 233 14.56 15.84 6.36
CA ASP A 233 14.40 17.28 6.24
C ASP A 233 12.95 17.62 5.84
N ARG A 234 12.48 18.80 6.28
CA ARG A 234 11.10 19.24 6.08
C ARG A 234 10.70 19.31 4.60
N GLU A 235 11.52 19.94 3.76
CA GLU A 235 11.17 20.12 2.35
C GLU A 235 11.32 18.82 1.56
N ALA A 236 12.29 17.97 1.92
CA ALA A 236 12.40 16.63 1.35
C ALA A 236 11.16 15.77 1.67
N ALA A 237 10.65 15.82 2.90
CA ALA A 237 9.44 15.11 3.31
C ALA A 237 8.20 15.62 2.55
N HIS A 238 8.03 16.93 2.41
CA HIS A 238 6.91 17.52 1.67
C HIS A 238 6.94 17.15 0.18
N LEU A 239 8.10 17.29 -0.48
CA LEU A 239 8.25 16.89 -1.89
C LEU A 239 7.94 15.40 -2.07
N LYS A 240 8.40 14.55 -1.16
CA LYS A 240 8.09 13.11 -1.20
C LYS A 240 6.59 12.83 -1.11
N ASP A 241 5.86 13.55 -0.25
CA ASP A 241 4.40 13.46 -0.15
C ASP A 241 3.70 13.95 -1.43
N GLU A 242 4.26 14.93 -2.16
CA GLU A 242 3.74 15.34 -3.48
C GLU A 242 3.90 14.25 -4.56
N LEU A 243 4.96 13.44 -4.48
CA LEU A 243 5.22 12.35 -5.44
C LEU A 243 4.37 11.10 -5.17
N LEU A 244 3.92 10.90 -3.93
CA LEU A 244 3.21 9.71 -3.47
C LEU A 244 1.98 9.35 -4.33
N PRO A 245 1.02 10.26 -4.62
CA PRO A 245 -0.16 9.92 -5.39
C PRO A 245 0.18 9.42 -6.81
N LYS A 246 1.18 10.02 -7.44
CA LYS A 246 1.64 9.62 -8.77
C LYS A 246 2.25 8.21 -8.73
N TYR A 247 3.08 7.93 -7.73
CA TYR A 247 3.70 6.63 -7.54
C TYR A 247 2.63 5.54 -7.30
N ALA A 248 1.66 5.79 -6.42
CA ALA A 248 0.54 4.88 -6.15
C ALA A 248 -0.32 4.62 -7.40
N ALA A 249 -0.61 5.65 -8.19
CA ALA A 249 -1.38 5.52 -9.43
C ALA A 249 -0.67 4.66 -10.49
N LEU A 250 0.66 4.76 -10.62
CA LEU A 250 1.43 3.92 -11.53
C LEU A 250 1.33 2.44 -11.16
N ILE A 251 1.40 2.10 -9.87
CA ILE A 251 1.20 0.73 -9.38
C ILE A 251 -0.22 0.27 -9.68
N TYR A 252 -1.22 1.06 -9.28
CA TYR A 252 -2.62 0.71 -9.45
C TYR A 252 -2.96 0.44 -10.92
N ASN A 253 -2.41 1.24 -11.84
CA ASN A 253 -2.67 1.16 -13.28
C ASN A 253 -1.80 0.10 -14.01
N GLY A 254 -0.88 -0.58 -13.31
CA GLY A 254 -0.06 -1.65 -13.90
C GLY A 254 1.28 -1.21 -14.51
N TYR A 255 1.67 0.04 -14.32
CA TYR A 255 2.92 0.62 -14.84
C TYR A 255 4.11 0.37 -13.91
N TRP A 256 4.16 -0.79 -13.25
CA TRP A 256 5.28 -1.13 -12.37
C TRP A 256 6.60 -1.18 -13.13
N PHE A 257 6.65 -1.54 -14.42
CA PHE A 257 7.92 -1.56 -15.17
C PHE A 257 8.15 -0.30 -16.02
N ALA A 258 7.39 0.78 -15.77
CA ALA A 258 7.49 2.00 -16.57
C ALA A 258 8.70 2.88 -16.17
N PRO A 259 9.31 3.61 -17.11
CA PRO A 259 10.45 4.51 -16.85
C PRO A 259 10.20 5.53 -15.75
N GLU A 260 9.04 6.18 -15.74
CA GLU A 260 8.67 7.18 -14.74
C GLU A 260 8.56 6.59 -13.33
N ARG A 261 8.18 5.29 -13.19
CA ARG A 261 8.19 4.62 -11.88
C ARG A 261 9.62 4.39 -11.41
N TYR A 262 10.56 4.02 -12.30
CA TYR A 262 11.99 3.93 -11.96
C TYR A 262 12.57 5.27 -11.54
N MET A 263 12.22 6.36 -12.23
CA MET A 263 12.65 7.71 -11.87
C MET A 263 12.17 8.11 -10.47
N LEU A 264 10.88 7.89 -10.18
CA LEU A 264 10.32 8.18 -8.85
C LEU A 264 10.97 7.30 -7.78
N GLN A 265 11.20 6.00 -8.05
CA GLN A 265 11.86 5.12 -7.10
C GLN A 265 13.27 5.60 -6.75
N ALA A 266 14.05 6.05 -7.74
CA ALA A 266 15.39 6.55 -7.48
C ALA A 266 15.37 7.78 -6.57
N ALA A 267 14.43 8.70 -6.79
CA ALA A 267 14.23 9.86 -5.91
C ALA A 267 13.82 9.44 -4.49
N ILE A 268 12.89 8.49 -4.36
CA ILE A 268 12.44 7.95 -3.08
C ILE A 268 13.60 7.25 -2.34
N ASP A 269 14.34 6.37 -3.01
CA ASP A 269 15.42 5.59 -2.41
C ASP A 269 16.55 6.48 -1.87
N GLN A 270 16.80 7.61 -2.53
CA GLN A 270 17.73 8.63 -2.03
C GLN A 270 17.31 9.17 -0.66
N THR A 271 16.01 9.35 -0.40
CA THR A 271 15.54 9.85 0.90
C THR A 271 15.69 8.81 2.00
N GLN A 272 15.73 7.52 1.65
CA GLN A 272 15.71 6.44 2.63
C GLN A 272 17.05 6.20 3.32
N ALA A 273 18.16 6.74 2.80
CA ALA A 273 19.50 6.55 3.37
C ALA A 273 19.58 6.92 4.88
N VAL A 274 18.80 7.90 5.32
CA VAL A 274 18.76 8.41 6.70
C VAL A 274 17.61 7.83 7.55
N VAL A 275 16.73 7.03 6.97
CA VAL A 275 15.56 6.45 7.66
C VAL A 275 16.00 5.21 8.43
N ASN A 276 16.75 5.44 9.51
CA ASN A 276 17.31 4.42 10.40
C ASN A 276 16.86 4.69 11.84
N GLY A 277 16.36 3.67 12.53
CA GLY A 277 15.93 3.82 13.92
C GLY A 277 14.85 2.83 14.34
N VAL A 278 14.14 3.14 15.41
CA VAL A 278 13.09 2.29 15.97
C VAL A 278 11.83 3.10 16.19
N VAL A 279 10.69 2.54 15.77
CA VAL A 279 9.35 3.10 16.03
C VAL A 279 8.57 2.14 16.92
N ARG A 280 8.00 2.68 18.00
CA ARG A 280 7.14 1.94 18.91
C ARG A 280 5.68 2.25 18.63
N LEU A 281 4.93 1.22 18.29
CA LEU A 281 3.48 1.25 18.09
C LEU A 281 2.76 0.71 19.33
N LYS A 282 1.57 1.25 19.60
CA LYS A 282 0.58 0.70 20.51
C LYS A 282 -0.63 0.29 19.68
N LEU A 283 -1.00 -0.99 19.77
CA LEU A 283 -2.10 -1.58 19.00
C LEU A 283 -3.27 -1.87 19.92
N TYR A 284 -4.46 -1.43 19.53
CA TYR A 284 -5.66 -1.61 20.35
C TYR A 284 -6.93 -1.52 19.51
N LYS A 285 -7.74 -2.58 19.52
CA LYS A 285 -9.09 -2.63 18.92
C LYS A 285 -9.19 -1.91 17.56
N GLY A 286 -8.45 -2.42 16.58
CA GLY A 286 -8.38 -1.92 15.21
C GLY A 286 -7.48 -0.70 14.99
N ASN A 287 -6.97 -0.09 16.05
CA ASN A 287 -6.18 1.14 15.97
C ASN A 287 -4.67 0.90 16.07
N VAL A 288 -3.90 1.71 15.34
CA VAL A 288 -2.44 1.78 15.39
C VAL A 288 -2.03 3.18 15.84
N GLN A 289 -1.56 3.29 17.08
CA GLN A 289 -1.04 4.54 17.63
C GLN A 289 0.47 4.51 17.66
N VAL A 290 1.12 5.60 17.27
CA VAL A 290 2.55 5.69 17.44
C VAL A 290 2.87 6.36 18.77
N VAL A 291 3.60 5.66 19.63
CA VAL A 291 3.85 6.06 21.02
C VAL A 291 5.31 6.37 21.29
N GLY A 292 6.19 6.15 20.32
CA GLY A 292 7.59 6.56 20.41
C GLY A 292 8.32 6.38 19.08
N ARG A 293 9.37 7.17 18.90
CA ARG A 293 10.41 6.95 17.88
C ARG A 293 11.76 7.37 18.43
N LYS A 294 12.82 6.72 17.95
CA LYS A 294 14.20 7.11 18.24
C LYS A 294 15.09 6.78 17.05
N SER A 295 16.09 7.63 16.83
CA SER A 295 17.20 7.40 15.90
C SER A 295 18.45 7.96 16.54
N GLU A 296 19.46 7.11 16.77
CA GLU A 296 20.74 7.54 17.35
C GLU A 296 21.63 8.24 16.32
N SER A 297 21.49 7.86 15.04
CA SER A 297 22.37 8.31 13.96
C SER A 297 21.78 9.40 13.08
N ASN A 298 20.45 9.53 13.01
CA ASN A 298 19.79 10.34 11.99
C ASN A 298 18.63 11.21 12.51
N SER A 299 18.45 11.33 13.83
CA SER A 299 17.44 12.25 14.36
C SER A 299 17.78 13.69 13.99
N LEU A 300 16.83 14.37 13.33
CA LEU A 300 16.85 15.83 13.13
C LEU A 300 16.10 16.58 14.23
N PHE A 301 15.49 15.84 15.16
CA PHE A 301 14.89 16.41 16.35
C PHE A 301 15.97 16.67 17.41
N ASP A 302 16.13 17.94 17.77
CA ASP A 302 17.04 18.39 18.82
C ASP A 302 16.25 18.99 20.00
N PRO A 303 16.19 18.30 21.16
CA PRO A 303 15.52 18.79 22.35
C PRO A 303 16.02 20.16 22.84
N ALA A 304 17.29 20.50 22.62
CA ALA A 304 17.87 21.76 23.05
C ALA A 304 17.34 22.96 22.23
N ILE A 305 16.99 22.74 20.96
CA ILE A 305 16.46 23.81 20.09
C ILE A 305 14.95 24.04 20.32
N VAL A 306 14.20 22.97 20.64
CA VAL A 306 12.73 23.04 20.74
C VAL A 306 12.21 23.23 22.16
N THR A 307 13.08 23.25 23.16
CA THR A 307 12.66 23.41 24.57
C THR A 307 12.00 24.76 24.81
N PHE A 308 11.05 24.79 25.74
CA PHE A 308 10.46 26.03 26.26
C PHE A 308 11.22 26.56 27.50
N GLU A 309 12.16 25.78 28.01
CA GLU A 309 13.07 26.19 29.08
C GLU A 309 14.21 27.04 28.49
N ASP A 310 15.16 27.47 29.33
CA ASP A 310 16.35 28.16 28.85
C ASP A 310 17.15 27.23 27.90
N ASP A 311 17.20 27.60 26.63
CA ASP A 311 17.88 26.87 25.56
C ASP A 311 19.39 27.14 25.52
N ALA A 312 19.90 27.92 26.49
CA ALA A 312 21.28 28.36 26.58
C ALA A 312 21.80 29.06 25.29
N GLY A 313 20.89 29.68 24.54
CA GLY A 313 21.20 30.35 23.28
C GLY A 313 21.23 29.44 22.06
N ALA A 314 20.67 28.23 22.13
CA ALA A 314 20.57 27.32 20.98
C ALA A 314 19.71 27.89 19.83
N TYR A 315 18.71 28.74 20.13
CA TYR A 315 17.86 29.36 19.11
C TYR A 315 17.70 30.88 19.32
N ASN A 316 18.14 31.67 18.34
CA ASN A 316 17.98 33.12 18.35
C ASN A 316 16.55 33.53 17.94
N GLN A 317 15.69 33.75 18.93
CA GLN A 317 14.29 34.16 18.70
C GLN A 317 14.16 35.50 17.94
N GLY A 318 15.15 36.39 17.99
CA GLY A 318 15.14 37.67 17.30
C GLY A 318 15.04 37.53 15.77
N ASP A 319 15.62 36.47 15.20
CA ASP A 319 15.67 36.22 13.77
C ASP A 319 14.28 35.98 13.16
N ALA A 320 13.34 35.49 13.97
CA ALA A 320 11.96 35.23 13.56
C ALA A 320 11.26 36.50 13.01
N SER A 321 11.57 37.67 13.55
CA SER A 321 10.98 38.94 13.10
C SER A 321 11.31 39.25 11.64
N GLY A 322 12.57 39.09 11.25
CA GLY A 322 13.01 39.29 9.87
C GLY A 322 12.44 38.22 8.94
N PHE A 323 12.52 36.96 9.36
CA PHE A 323 12.00 35.82 8.62
C PHE A 323 10.51 35.97 8.28
N ILE A 324 9.67 36.33 9.26
CA ILE A 324 8.22 36.51 9.07
C ILE A 324 7.96 37.67 8.11
N ARG A 325 8.63 38.81 8.28
CA ARG A 325 8.44 39.99 7.40
C ARG A 325 8.78 39.69 5.95
N LEU A 326 9.83 38.93 5.70
CA LEU A 326 10.25 38.54 4.35
C LEU A 326 9.26 37.56 3.72
N ASN A 327 8.84 36.51 4.44
CA ASN A 327 7.87 35.54 3.91
C ASN A 327 6.47 36.16 3.69
N ALA A 328 6.06 37.10 4.55
CA ALA A 328 4.79 37.79 4.44
C ALA A 328 4.77 38.83 3.30
N LEU A 329 5.92 39.18 2.71
CA LEU A 329 6.02 40.25 1.72
C LEU A 329 5.03 40.06 0.56
N ARG A 330 4.97 38.84 -0.01
CA ARG A 330 4.04 38.52 -1.11
C ARG A 330 2.56 38.70 -0.71
N LEU A 331 2.22 38.40 0.55
CA LEU A 331 0.86 38.53 1.07
C LEU A 331 0.50 39.99 1.28
N ARG A 332 1.43 40.80 1.81
CA ARG A 332 1.24 42.24 2.03
C ARG A 332 1.03 42.99 0.72
N VAL A 333 1.79 42.67 -0.33
CA VAL A 333 1.63 43.29 -1.65
C VAL A 333 0.26 42.98 -2.25
N ALA A 334 -0.18 41.72 -2.20
CA ALA A 334 -1.50 41.33 -2.69
C ALA A 334 -2.64 42.04 -1.94
N ALA A 335 -2.53 42.17 -0.62
CA ALA A 335 -3.53 42.87 0.20
C ALA A 335 -3.66 44.36 -0.16
N VAL A 336 -2.55 45.04 -0.47
CA VAL A 336 -2.57 46.46 -0.89
C VAL A 336 -3.33 46.65 -2.22
N LEU A 337 -3.18 45.73 -3.17
CA LEU A 337 -3.94 45.77 -4.43
C LEU A 337 -5.43 45.56 -4.22
N GLN A 338 -5.83 44.69 -3.29
CA GLN A 338 -7.25 44.47 -2.97
C GLN A 338 -7.91 45.67 -2.26
N GLN A 339 -7.13 46.47 -1.54
CA GLN A 339 -7.63 47.68 -0.87
C GLN A 339 -7.78 48.89 -1.81
N THR A 340 -7.14 48.86 -2.98
CA THR A 340 -7.15 49.96 -3.96
C THR A 340 -8.21 49.80 -5.05
N VAL A 341 -8.86 48.63 -5.15
CA VAL A 341 -10.03 48.42 -6.00
C VAL A 341 -11.29 48.75 -5.19
N PRO A 342 -12.11 49.75 -5.58
CA PRO A 342 -13.39 50.01 -4.92
C PRO A 342 -14.28 48.76 -5.03
N ARG A 343 -14.92 48.37 -3.92
CA ARG A 343 -15.87 47.25 -3.90
C ARG A 343 -17.04 47.45 -4.83
#